data_AF-A0A7C3EKX7-F1
#
_entry.id   AF-A0A7C3EKX7-F1
#
_cell.length_a   1.000
_cell.length_b   1.000
_cell.length_c   1.000
_cell.angle_alpha   90.00
_cell.angle_beta   90.00
_cell.angle_gamma   90.00
#
_symmetry.space_group_name_H-M   'P 1'
#
loop_
_entity.id
_entity.type
_entity.pdbx_description
1 polymer ?
#
loop_
_entity_poly.entity_id
_entity_poly.type
_entity_poly.pdbx_seq_one_letter_code
_entity_poly.pdbx_strand_id
1 'polypeptide(L)'
;MSWQLSRRAALKLGAAAVASVWVRTPAAEAAPIALPPLPWEEGALAPVISAQTISFHYGKHHRAYVDNLNKLIAGTEFADLPLEAIVQRTYGKPNQTAIFNNAAQAWNHTFYWNSLHPKGGGKPSGKLLEQIERDFGSFDQFRTQLAQAAVGQFGSGWAWLVK
;
A
#
# COMPACT_ATOMS: atom_id res chain seq x y z
N MET A 1 -68.99 62.73 -1.61
CA MET A 1 -69.53 62.89 -0.24
C MET A 1 -69.54 61.51 0.39
N SER A 2 -68.86 61.33 1.54
CA SER A 2 -68.60 60.04 2.27
C SER A 2 -67.94 58.88 1.50
N TRP A 3 -67.23 57.90 2.07
CA TRP A 3 -66.20 57.78 3.15
C TRP A 3 -66.22 56.33 3.69
N GLN A 4 -65.08 55.61 3.66
CA GLN A 4 -64.71 54.44 4.52
C GLN A 4 -65.51 53.12 4.33
N LEU A 5 -65.09 51.88 4.71
CA LEU A 5 -63.83 51.12 4.99
C LEU A 5 -64.27 49.62 5.16
N SER A 6 -63.49 48.51 5.09
CA SER A 6 -62.23 48.12 4.40
C SER A 6 -61.85 46.62 4.67
N ARG A 7 -60.81 46.09 4.00
CA ARG A 7 -60.00 44.85 4.26
C ARG A 7 -60.44 43.49 3.66
N ARG A 8 -59.41 42.69 3.34
CA ARG A 8 -59.34 41.27 2.87
C ARG A 8 -59.72 41.00 1.39
N ALA A 9 -59.08 40.08 0.66
CA ALA A 9 -57.72 39.49 0.77
C ALA A 9 -57.33 38.69 -0.50
N ALA A 10 -56.06 38.78 -0.94
CA ALA A 10 -55.35 37.83 -1.83
C ALA A 10 -55.94 37.59 -3.25
N LEU A 11 -55.27 36.95 -4.22
CA LEU A 11 -53.93 36.33 -4.28
C LEU A 11 -52.99 37.05 -5.28
N LYS A 12 -51.68 36.91 -5.08
CA LYS A 12 -50.68 36.97 -6.15
C LYS A 12 -50.19 35.54 -6.42
N LEU A 13 -50.24 35.07 -7.66
CA LEU A 13 -49.62 33.80 -8.07
C LEU A 13 -48.12 34.01 -8.22
N GLY A 14 -47.33 33.47 -7.29
CA GLY A 14 -45.87 33.39 -7.40
C GLY A 14 -45.45 32.07 -8.02
N ALA A 15 -44.66 32.11 -9.09
CA ALA A 15 -44.05 30.91 -9.66
C ALA A 15 -42.89 30.45 -8.76
N ALA A 16 -43.06 29.32 -8.07
CA ALA A 16 -42.03 28.73 -7.23
C ALA A 16 -41.05 27.92 -8.09
N ALA A 17 -39.86 28.46 -8.36
CA ALA A 17 -38.78 27.72 -8.99
C ALA A 17 -38.20 26.70 -7.99
N VAL A 18 -38.44 25.42 -8.22
CA VAL A 18 -37.92 24.33 -7.37
C VAL A 18 -36.43 24.12 -7.67
N ALA A 19 -35.57 24.77 -6.88
CA ALA A 19 -34.13 24.51 -6.91
C ALA A 19 -33.85 23.12 -6.32
N SER A 20 -33.52 22.15 -7.18
CA SER A 20 -33.12 20.80 -6.78
C SER A 20 -31.72 20.81 -6.14
N VAL A 21 -31.69 20.98 -4.82
CA VAL A 21 -30.46 20.84 -4.03
C VAL A 21 -30.06 19.37 -4.01
N TRP A 22 -29.19 19.00 -4.97
CA TRP A 22 -28.51 17.72 -4.96
C TRP A 22 -27.53 17.68 -3.78
N VAL A 23 -27.99 17.12 -2.66
CA VAL A 23 -27.12 16.73 -1.55
C VAL A 23 -26.15 15.68 -2.08
N ARG A 24 -24.93 16.10 -2.41
CA ARG A 24 -23.82 15.17 -2.61
C ARG A 24 -23.55 14.49 -1.28
N THR A 25 -23.93 13.22 -1.17
CA THR A 25 -23.35 12.33 -0.17
C THR A 25 -21.83 12.44 -0.30
N PRO A 26 -21.07 12.70 0.78
CA PRO A 26 -19.62 12.57 0.71
C PRO A 26 -19.31 11.14 0.30
N ALA A 27 -18.33 10.96 -0.59
CA ALA A 27 -17.73 9.64 -0.77
C ALA A 27 -17.20 9.17 0.58
N ALA A 28 -17.28 7.87 0.86
CA ALA A 28 -16.59 7.32 2.02
C ALA A 28 -15.10 7.61 1.83
N GLU A 29 -14.47 8.28 2.81
CA GLU A 29 -13.05 8.59 2.74
C GLU A 29 -12.27 7.28 2.72
N ALA A 30 -11.46 7.08 1.68
CA ALA A 30 -10.76 5.83 1.44
C ALA A 30 -9.92 5.45 2.67
N ALA A 31 -10.02 4.21 3.11
CA ALA A 31 -9.23 3.72 4.23
C ALA A 31 -7.74 3.84 3.86
N PRO A 32 -6.92 4.58 4.63
CA PRO A 32 -5.52 4.78 4.30
C PRO A 32 -4.78 3.45 4.27
N ILE A 33 -3.73 3.35 3.44
CA ILE A 33 -2.87 2.18 3.38
C ILE A 33 -2.33 1.92 4.78
N ALA A 34 -2.66 0.75 5.34
CA ALA A 34 -2.22 0.34 6.67
C ALA A 34 -0.79 -0.18 6.63
N LEU A 35 -0.06 -0.04 7.74
CA LEU A 35 1.16 -0.79 8.00
C LEU A 35 0.75 -2.19 8.50
N PRO A 36 0.99 -3.28 7.74
CA PRO A 36 0.61 -4.61 8.18
C PRO A 36 1.44 -5.04 9.40
N PRO A 37 0.87 -5.73 10.41
CA PRO A 37 1.63 -6.23 11.54
C PRO A 37 2.72 -7.21 11.09
N LEU A 38 3.80 -7.30 11.86
CA LEU A 38 4.78 -8.37 11.68
C LEU A 38 4.11 -9.74 11.94
N PRO A 39 4.44 -10.79 11.16
CA PRO A 39 3.94 -12.14 11.39
C PRO A 39 4.61 -12.86 12.59
N TRP A 40 5.47 -12.16 13.34
CA TRP A 40 6.18 -12.65 14.53
C TRP A 40 6.66 -11.47 15.40
N GLU A 41 6.89 -11.72 16.70
CA GLU A 41 7.36 -10.71 17.67
C GLU A 41 8.75 -10.13 17.31
N GLU A 42 9.02 -8.85 17.60
CA GLU A 42 10.24 -8.15 17.09
C GLU A 42 11.58 -8.86 17.41
N GLY A 43 11.65 -9.62 18.51
CA GLY A 43 12.84 -10.39 18.90
C GLY A 43 12.94 -11.81 18.32
N ALA A 44 11.92 -12.31 17.61
CA ALA A 44 11.79 -13.73 17.26
C ALA A 44 12.78 -14.23 16.19
N LEU A 45 13.50 -13.33 15.51
CA LEU A 45 14.56 -13.67 14.55
C LEU A 45 15.98 -13.60 15.16
N ALA A 46 16.12 -13.28 16.43
CA ALA A 46 17.42 -13.26 17.11
C ALA A 46 18.01 -14.69 17.22
N PRO A 47 19.34 -14.86 17.11
CA PRO A 47 20.36 -13.82 16.94
C PRO A 47 20.61 -13.40 15.48
N VAL A 48 19.96 -14.02 14.49
CA VAL A 48 20.26 -13.82 13.06
C VAL A 48 19.86 -12.43 12.57
N ILE A 49 18.72 -11.91 13.01
CA ILE A 49 18.33 -10.51 12.86
C ILE A 49 17.96 -9.96 14.23
N SER A 50 18.55 -8.84 14.63
CA SER A 50 18.37 -8.29 15.97
C SER A 50 17.02 -7.57 16.13
N ALA A 51 16.46 -7.55 17.33
CA ALA A 51 15.26 -6.78 17.64
C ALA A 51 15.45 -5.27 17.33
N GLN A 52 16.66 -4.73 17.53
CA GLN A 52 16.99 -3.35 17.16
C GLN A 52 16.89 -3.13 15.63
N THR A 53 17.35 -4.11 14.84
CA THR A 53 17.19 -4.08 13.38
C THR A 53 15.72 -4.05 12.99
N ILE A 54 14.88 -4.89 13.62
CA ILE A 54 13.44 -4.92 13.34
C ILE A 54 12.75 -3.61 13.77
N SER A 55 12.98 -3.14 14.99
CA SER A 55 12.38 -1.91 15.53
C SER A 55 12.67 -0.67 14.67
N PHE A 56 13.85 -0.59 14.03
CA PHE A 56 14.14 0.45 13.04
C PHE A 56 13.57 0.12 11.65
N HIS A 57 13.82 -1.07 11.11
CA HIS A 57 13.50 -1.40 9.71
C HIS A 57 11.99 -1.58 9.47
N TYR A 58 11.27 -2.22 10.39
CA TYR A 58 9.80 -2.24 10.40
C TYR A 58 9.25 -0.95 11.04
N GLY A 59 9.59 -0.69 12.30
CA GLY A 59 8.94 0.34 13.12
C GLY A 59 9.15 1.79 12.63
N LYS A 60 10.22 2.05 11.87
CA LYS A 60 10.53 3.39 11.29
C LYS A 60 10.56 3.38 9.77
N HIS A 61 11.36 2.52 9.11
CA HIS A 61 11.51 2.58 7.65
C HIS A 61 10.25 2.12 6.91
N HIS A 62 9.73 0.92 7.20
CA HIS A 62 8.48 0.43 6.60
C HIS A 62 7.31 1.39 6.92
N ARG A 63 7.19 1.83 8.17
CA ARG A 63 6.24 2.87 8.59
C ARG A 63 6.35 4.15 7.75
N ALA A 64 7.56 4.70 7.57
CA ALA A 64 7.75 5.96 6.84
C ALA A 64 7.33 5.84 5.36
N TYR A 65 7.52 4.68 4.71
CA TYR A 65 7.00 4.46 3.35
C TYR A 65 5.46 4.50 3.31
N VAL A 66 4.79 3.86 4.26
CA VAL A 66 3.32 3.89 4.38
C VAL A 66 2.80 5.30 4.69
N ASP A 67 3.38 5.97 5.70
CA ASP A 67 3.00 7.32 6.11
C ASP A 67 3.21 8.35 4.99
N ASN A 68 4.27 8.20 4.18
CA ASN A 68 4.52 9.09 3.05
C ASN A 68 3.68 8.74 1.83
N LEU A 69 3.40 7.46 1.56
CA LEU A 69 2.47 7.06 0.52
C LEU A 69 1.09 7.69 0.75
N ASN A 70 0.54 7.56 1.96
CA ASN A 70 -0.77 8.12 2.32
C ASN A 70 -0.83 9.65 2.09
N LYS A 71 0.22 10.40 2.43
CA LYS A 71 0.32 11.85 2.13
C LYS A 71 0.37 12.17 0.63
N LEU A 72 0.97 11.29 -0.17
CA LEU A 72 1.14 11.49 -1.62
C LEU A 72 -0.10 11.08 -2.44
N ILE A 73 -0.96 10.19 -1.91
CA ILE A 73 -2.18 9.72 -2.60
C ILE A 73 -3.46 10.41 -2.14
N ALA A 74 -3.47 11.10 -1.00
CA ALA A 74 -4.63 11.80 -0.46
C ALA A 74 -5.25 12.77 -1.51
N GLY A 75 -6.54 12.60 -1.79
CA GLY A 75 -7.27 13.40 -2.79
C GLY A 75 -6.93 13.09 -4.26
N THR A 76 -6.23 12.01 -4.54
CA THR A 76 -5.87 11.55 -5.92
C THR A 76 -6.62 10.28 -6.30
N GLU A 77 -6.56 9.86 -7.58
CA GLU A 77 -7.11 8.58 -8.04
C GLU A 77 -6.51 7.34 -7.34
N PHE A 78 -5.41 7.49 -6.60
CA PHE A 78 -4.70 6.41 -5.94
C PHE A 78 -5.21 6.13 -4.52
N ALA A 79 -6.03 7.02 -3.93
CA ALA A 79 -6.53 6.86 -2.56
C ALA A 79 -7.40 5.60 -2.40
N ASP A 80 -8.29 5.34 -3.37
CA ASP A 80 -9.23 4.22 -3.37
C ASP A 80 -8.64 2.88 -3.90
N LEU A 81 -7.33 2.81 -4.16
CA LEU A 81 -6.71 1.66 -4.82
C LEU A 81 -5.93 0.75 -3.87
N PRO A 82 -5.96 -0.59 -4.08
CA PRO A 82 -5.06 -1.49 -3.37
C PRO A 82 -3.60 -1.22 -3.75
N LEU A 83 -2.69 -1.50 -2.81
CA LEU A 83 -1.27 -1.15 -2.90
C LEU A 83 -0.61 -1.64 -4.20
N GLU A 84 -0.89 -2.88 -4.60
CA GLU A 84 -0.43 -3.49 -5.84
C GLU A 84 -0.86 -2.69 -7.08
N ALA A 85 -2.10 -2.18 -7.11
CA ALA A 85 -2.59 -1.37 -8.22
C ALA A 85 -1.94 0.01 -8.25
N ILE A 86 -1.59 0.59 -7.09
CA ILE A 86 -0.80 1.83 -7.03
C ILE A 86 0.60 1.57 -7.61
N VAL A 87 1.28 0.50 -7.19
CA VAL A 87 2.60 0.11 -7.73
C VAL A 87 2.53 -0.07 -9.26
N GLN A 88 1.59 -0.88 -9.75
CA GLN A 88 1.42 -1.15 -11.18
C GLN A 88 1.07 0.11 -11.99
N ARG A 89 0.17 0.97 -11.50
CA ARG A 89 -0.23 2.19 -12.22
C ARG A 89 0.84 3.28 -12.22
N THR A 90 1.75 3.31 -11.24
CA THR A 90 2.76 4.39 -11.11
C THR A 90 4.15 4.00 -11.62
N TYR A 91 4.42 2.70 -11.82
CA TYR A 91 5.67 2.22 -12.41
C TYR A 91 5.98 2.89 -13.76
N GLY A 92 7.26 3.23 -13.97
CA GLY A 92 7.77 3.81 -15.22
C GLY A 92 7.33 5.25 -15.53
N LYS A 93 6.49 5.89 -14.71
CA LYS A 93 5.98 7.25 -14.94
C LYS A 93 6.80 8.30 -14.18
N PRO A 94 7.58 9.18 -14.86
CA PRO A 94 8.50 10.10 -14.19
C PRO A 94 7.83 11.03 -13.18
N ASN A 95 6.62 11.52 -13.47
CA ASN A 95 5.82 12.37 -12.61
C ASN A 95 5.16 11.65 -11.42
N GLN A 96 5.21 10.31 -11.36
CA GLN A 96 4.63 9.50 -10.28
C GLN A 96 5.71 8.70 -9.50
N THR A 97 7.00 8.90 -9.82
CA THR A 97 8.17 8.25 -9.18
C THR A 97 8.12 8.27 -7.64
N ALA A 98 7.67 9.38 -7.03
CA ALA A 98 7.55 9.47 -5.57
C ALA A 98 6.46 8.56 -5.00
N ILE A 99 5.32 8.42 -5.68
CA ILE A 99 4.23 7.50 -5.29
C ILE A 99 4.72 6.06 -5.49
N PHE A 100 5.28 5.76 -6.67
CA PHE A 100 5.85 4.45 -6.98
C PHE A 100 6.87 3.99 -5.94
N ASN A 101 7.85 4.82 -5.61
CA ASN A 101 8.90 4.44 -4.66
C ASN A 101 8.36 4.14 -3.26
N ASN A 102 7.37 4.88 -2.76
CA ASN A 102 6.78 4.61 -1.45
C ASN A 102 5.84 3.40 -1.48
N ALA A 103 5.03 3.24 -2.53
CA ALA A 103 4.16 2.09 -2.71
C ALA A 103 4.94 0.78 -2.88
N ALA A 104 5.94 0.77 -3.76
CA ALA A 104 6.78 -0.38 -4.01
C ALA A 104 7.57 -0.77 -2.75
N GLN A 105 8.12 0.21 -2.01
CA GLN A 105 8.83 -0.11 -0.77
C GLN A 105 7.90 -0.63 0.33
N ALA A 106 6.69 -0.08 0.51
CA ALA A 106 5.71 -0.65 1.46
C ALA A 106 5.34 -2.10 1.10
N TRP A 107 5.17 -2.39 -0.19
CA TRP A 107 4.89 -3.74 -0.66
C TRP A 107 6.10 -4.69 -0.44
N ASN A 108 7.30 -4.26 -0.86
CA ASN A 108 8.54 -5.03 -0.73
C ASN A 108 8.85 -5.40 0.74
N HIS A 109 8.67 -4.46 1.67
CA HIS A 109 8.90 -4.73 3.09
C HIS A 109 7.85 -5.72 3.63
N THR A 110 6.57 -5.56 3.27
CA THR A 110 5.51 -6.51 3.63
C THR A 110 5.82 -7.92 3.13
N PHE A 111 6.28 -8.06 1.88
CA PHE A 111 6.73 -9.34 1.33
C PHE A 111 7.96 -9.89 2.08
N TYR A 112 8.94 -9.05 2.39
CA TYR A 112 10.16 -9.41 3.13
C TYR A 112 9.87 -9.95 4.53
N TRP A 113 8.97 -9.33 5.31
CA TRP A 113 8.60 -9.84 6.64
C TRP A 113 7.93 -11.21 6.58
N ASN A 114 7.12 -11.47 5.55
CA ASN A 114 6.48 -12.77 5.30
C ASN A 114 7.44 -13.80 4.69
N SER A 115 8.59 -13.38 4.16
CA SER A 115 9.67 -14.26 3.68
C SER A 115 10.60 -14.73 4.82
N LEU A 116 10.38 -14.25 6.04
CA LEU A 116 11.18 -14.56 7.23
C LEU A 116 10.35 -15.32 8.27
N HIS A 117 10.96 -16.32 8.91
CA HIS A 117 10.32 -17.15 9.94
C HIS A 117 11.30 -17.45 11.08
N PRO A 118 10.86 -17.40 12.36
CA PRO A 118 11.65 -17.85 13.51
C PRO A 118 12.12 -19.30 13.33
N LYS A 119 13.43 -19.57 13.47
CA LYS A 119 14.04 -20.89 13.19
C LYS A 119 13.83 -21.39 11.74
N GLY A 120 13.62 -20.49 10.78
CA GLY A 120 13.51 -20.81 9.35
C GLY A 120 14.85 -21.20 8.71
N GLY A 121 14.83 -21.37 7.38
CA GLY A 121 15.95 -21.90 6.60
C GLY A 121 15.78 -23.38 6.27
N GLY A 122 16.89 -24.10 6.13
CA GLY A 122 16.89 -25.49 5.64
C GLY A 122 16.65 -25.60 4.13
N LYS A 123 16.18 -26.77 3.67
CA LYS A 123 15.83 -27.06 2.27
C LYS A 123 14.31 -27.12 2.12
N PRO A 124 13.69 -26.48 1.10
CA PRO A 124 12.26 -26.60 0.83
C PRO A 124 11.90 -28.03 0.38
N SER A 125 10.61 -28.33 0.31
CA SER A 125 10.10 -29.67 -0.04
C SER A 125 8.99 -29.61 -1.10
N GLY A 126 8.69 -30.78 -1.69
CA GLY A 126 7.65 -30.95 -2.72
C GLY A 126 7.82 -30.01 -3.91
N LYS A 127 6.70 -29.53 -4.47
CA LYS A 127 6.63 -28.75 -5.72
C LYS A 127 7.57 -27.54 -5.80
N LEU A 128 7.90 -26.89 -4.68
CA LEU A 128 8.86 -25.78 -4.68
C LEU A 128 10.29 -26.30 -4.92
N LEU A 129 10.67 -27.39 -4.26
CA LEU A 129 11.95 -28.03 -4.50
C LEU A 129 12.05 -28.62 -5.91
N GLU A 130 11.00 -29.30 -6.38
CA GLU A 130 10.92 -29.87 -7.73
C GLU A 130 11.17 -28.80 -8.82
N GLN A 131 10.60 -27.60 -8.66
CA GLN A 131 10.84 -26.46 -9.56
C GLN A 131 12.27 -25.92 -9.40
N ILE A 132 12.79 -25.78 -8.18
CA ILE A 132 14.17 -25.32 -7.95
C ILE A 132 15.21 -26.28 -8.57
N GLU A 133 15.06 -27.59 -8.41
CA GLU A 133 16.02 -28.57 -8.94
C GLU A 133 15.88 -28.73 -10.46
N ARG A 134 14.69 -28.48 -11.02
CA ARG A 134 14.47 -28.38 -12.48
C ARG A 134 15.14 -27.15 -13.09
N ASP A 135 14.94 -25.97 -12.49
CA ASP A 135 15.31 -24.68 -13.10
C ASP A 135 16.75 -24.25 -12.79
N PHE A 136 17.29 -24.63 -11.62
CA PHE A 136 18.63 -24.26 -11.16
C PHE A 136 19.59 -25.45 -11.06
N GLY A 137 19.16 -26.67 -11.43
CA GLY A 137 19.95 -27.90 -11.39
C GLY A 137 20.09 -28.52 -9.98
N SER A 138 20.26 -27.71 -8.95
CA SER A 138 20.17 -28.15 -7.56
C SER A 138 19.81 -27.02 -6.60
N PHE A 139 19.35 -27.37 -5.39
CA PHE A 139 19.07 -26.39 -4.34
C PHE A 139 20.30 -25.56 -3.92
N ASP A 140 21.50 -26.14 -3.91
CA ASP A 140 22.72 -25.41 -3.56
C ASP A 140 23.23 -24.52 -4.71
N GLN A 141 22.97 -24.91 -5.96
CA GLN A 141 23.17 -24.05 -7.14
C GLN A 141 22.20 -22.86 -7.12
N PHE A 142 20.92 -23.08 -6.78
CA PHE A 142 19.95 -22.01 -6.51
C PHE A 142 20.42 -21.07 -5.38
N ARG A 143 20.83 -21.61 -4.23
CA ARG A 143 21.34 -20.80 -3.10
C ARG A 143 22.55 -19.96 -3.50
N THR A 144 23.46 -20.53 -4.29
CA THR A 144 24.63 -19.83 -4.81
C THR A 144 24.22 -18.67 -5.73
N GLN A 145 23.31 -18.91 -6.68
CA GLN A 145 22.84 -17.89 -7.62
C GLN A 145 22.05 -16.78 -6.91
N LEU A 146 21.16 -17.10 -5.97
CA LEU A 146 20.39 -16.10 -5.22
C LEU A 146 21.30 -15.25 -4.31
N ALA A 147 22.31 -15.86 -3.69
CA ALA A 147 23.33 -15.12 -2.93
C ALA A 147 24.19 -14.22 -3.83
N GLN A 148 24.58 -14.70 -5.02
CA GLN A 148 25.30 -13.90 -6.02
C GLN A 148 24.45 -12.72 -6.52
N ALA A 149 23.15 -12.90 -6.75
CA ALA A 149 22.25 -11.81 -7.10
C ALA A 149 22.12 -10.77 -5.97
N ALA A 150 21.99 -11.22 -4.73
CA ALA A 150 21.91 -10.34 -3.56
C ALA A 150 23.20 -9.53 -3.30
N VAL A 151 24.37 -10.14 -3.49
CA VAL A 151 25.68 -9.49 -3.29
C VAL A 151 26.10 -8.66 -4.52
N GLY A 152 25.67 -9.05 -5.73
CA GLY A 152 25.95 -8.33 -6.98
C GLY A 152 25.12 -7.06 -7.19
N GLN A 153 24.04 -6.86 -6.41
CA GLN A 153 23.27 -5.63 -6.41
C GLN A 153 24.11 -4.46 -5.85
N PHE A 154 24.55 -3.55 -6.71
CA PHE A 154 25.22 -2.34 -6.28
C PHE A 154 24.21 -1.32 -5.72
N GLY A 155 24.49 -0.76 -4.54
CA GLY A 155 23.58 0.16 -3.84
C GLY A 155 22.33 -0.54 -3.28
N SER A 156 21.28 0.24 -3.00
CA SER A 156 20.03 -0.29 -2.44
C SER A 156 19.22 -1.03 -3.50
N GLY A 157 18.79 -2.25 -3.19
CA GLY A 157 17.92 -3.06 -4.05
C GLY A 157 17.44 -4.34 -3.36
N TRP A 158 16.91 -5.27 -4.14
CA TRP A 158 16.27 -6.50 -3.67
C TRP A 158 16.61 -7.66 -4.61
N ALA A 159 16.88 -8.85 -4.07
CA ALA A 159 17.03 -10.09 -4.84
C ALA A 159 15.81 -11.00 -4.62
N TRP A 160 15.34 -11.64 -5.70
CA TRP A 160 14.06 -12.35 -5.72
C TRP A 160 14.21 -13.75 -6.33
N LEU A 161 13.44 -14.71 -5.80
CA LEU A 161 13.03 -15.90 -6.53
C LEU A 161 11.64 -15.62 -7.12
N VAL A 162 11.47 -15.82 -8.42
CA VAL A 162 10.22 -15.56 -9.17
C VAL A 162 9.84 -16.80 -9.99
N LYS A 163 8.64 -16.77 -10.58
CA LYS A 163 8.05 -17.84 -11.40
C LYS A 163 7.22 -17.23 -12.51
#